data_AF-A0A7C4U683-F1
#
_entry.id   AF-A0A7C4U683-F1
#
_cell.length_a   1.000
_cell.length_b   1.000
_cell.length_c   1.000
_cell.angle_alpha   90.00
_cell.angle_beta   90.00
_cell.angle_gamma   90.00
#
_symmetry.space_group_name_H-M   'P 1'
#
loop_
_entity.id
_entity.type
_entity.pdbx_description
1 polymer ?
#
loop_
_entity_poly.entity_id
_entity_poly.type
_entity_poly.pdbx_seq_one_letter_code
_entity_poly.pdbx_strand_id
1 'polypeptide(L)'
;MIVAVFITVCILTSNLTFFAKSSEKSIDIVINAANVTVDGKAAKVDNFSYDGSIYMQPRDICSLLKKEYMFDTKLSVIVMGDKKPSRVI
;
A
#
# COMPACT_ATOMS: atom_id res chain seq x y z
N MET A 1 7.90 50.44 30.62
CA MET A 1 7.02 50.42 29.43
C MET A 1 7.58 49.57 28.28
N ILE A 2 8.85 49.74 27.89
CA ILE A 2 9.48 49.01 26.76
C ILE A 2 9.44 47.48 26.88
N VAL A 3 9.69 46.94 28.08
CA VAL A 3 9.72 45.47 28.32
C VAL A 3 8.33 44.84 28.16
N ALA A 4 7.28 45.52 28.61
CA ALA A 4 5.90 45.03 28.46
C ALA A 4 5.48 44.98 26.99
N VAL A 5 5.88 45.97 26.20
CA VAL A 5 5.60 46.01 24.75
C VAL A 5 6.29 44.85 24.04
N PHE A 6 7.52 44.53 24.40
CA PHE A 6 8.27 43.41 23.83
C PHE A 6 7.60 42.05 24.07
N ILE A 7 7.13 41.81 25.30
CA ILE A 7 6.44 40.56 25.66
C ILE A 7 5.12 40.44 24.88
N THR A 8 4.39 41.54 24.74
CA THR A 8 3.11 41.55 24.01
C THR A 8 3.30 41.25 22.52
N VAL A 9 4.38 41.76 21.90
CA VAL A 9 4.70 41.49 20.49
C VAL A 9 5.05 40.02 20.26
N CYS A 10 5.82 39.41 21.17
CA CYS A 10 6.18 37.97 21.07
C CYS A 10 4.97 37.04 21.19
N ILE A 11 3.98 37.38 22.02
CA ILE A 11 2.76 36.59 22.19
C ILE A 11 1.82 36.74 20.98
N LEU A 12 1.80 37.92 20.35
CA LEU A 12 1.03 38.10 19.10
C LEU A 12 1.65 37.33 17.92
N THR A 13 2.98 37.27 17.82
CA THR A 13 3.67 36.59 16.69
C THR A 13 3.72 35.07 16.84
N SER A 14 3.58 34.52 18.05
CA SER A 14 3.52 33.06 18.27
C SER A 14 2.24 32.38 17.78
N ASN A 15 1.23 33.16 17.35
CA ASN A 15 -0.01 32.64 16.76
C ASN A 15 0.04 32.55 15.23
N LEU A 16 1.22 32.72 14.61
CA LEU A 16 1.40 32.42 13.20
C LEU A 16 1.25 30.90 13.02
N THR A 17 0.03 30.54 12.66
CA THR A 17 -0.48 29.20 12.36
C THR A 17 0.56 28.32 11.70
N PHE A 18 1.10 27.38 12.47
CA PHE A 18 1.70 26.16 11.95
C PHE A 18 0.56 25.33 11.33
N PHE A 19 0.23 25.61 10.07
CA PHE A 19 -0.50 24.65 9.26
C PHE A 19 0.44 23.46 9.05
N ALA A 20 0.30 22.45 9.89
CA ALA A 20 0.81 21.13 9.59
C ALA A 20 0.25 20.76 8.21
N LYS A 21 1.09 20.83 7.19
CA LYS A 21 0.75 20.39 5.84
C LYS A 21 0.58 18.89 5.94
N SER A 22 -0.62 18.44 6.28
CA SER A 22 -1.00 17.03 6.20
C SER A 22 -0.66 16.60 4.78
N SER A 23 0.35 15.74 4.63
CA SER A 23 0.66 15.14 3.35
C SER A 23 -0.42 14.10 3.06
N GLU A 24 -1.60 14.57 2.67
CA GLU A 24 -2.64 13.70 2.11
C GLU A 24 -2.13 13.21 0.77
N LYS A 25 -1.41 12.09 0.82
CA LYS A 25 -0.96 11.39 -0.37
C LYS A 25 -2.17 10.63 -0.90
N SER A 26 -2.89 11.24 -1.84
CA SER A 26 -3.95 10.55 -2.58
C SER A 26 -3.31 9.42 -3.39
N ILE A 27 -3.83 8.21 -3.24
CA ILE A 27 -3.40 7.03 -3.99
C ILE A 27 -4.53 6.74 -4.98
N ASP A 28 -4.31 7.06 -6.25
CA ASP A 28 -5.28 6.77 -7.30
C ASP A 28 -5.19 5.28 -7.67
N ILE A 29 -6.27 4.54 -7.37
CA ILE A 29 -6.38 3.11 -7.61
C ILE A 29 -7.61 2.86 -8.48
N VAL A 30 -7.44 2.09 -9.56
CA VAL A 30 -8.57 1.59 -10.37
C VAL A 30 -8.76 0.10 -10.09
N ILE A 31 -9.93 -0.26 -9.57
CA ILE A 31 -10.29 -1.65 -9.25
C ILE A 31 -10.72 -2.37 -10.52
N ASN A 32 -10.28 -3.62 -10.68
CA ASN A 32 -10.57 -4.52 -11.80
C ASN A 32 -10.26 -3.89 -13.16
N ALA A 33 -9.11 -3.24 -13.23
CA ALA A 33 -8.65 -2.52 -14.40
C ALA A 33 -8.25 -3.45 -15.57
N ALA A 34 -7.99 -4.73 -15.31
CA ALA A 34 -7.50 -5.67 -16.32
C ALA A 34 -8.28 -7.00 -16.37
N ASN A 35 -8.39 -7.55 -17.58
CA ASN A 35 -8.80 -8.94 -17.80
C ASN A 35 -7.57 -9.83 -17.79
N VAL A 36 -7.57 -10.86 -16.95
CA VAL A 36 -6.43 -11.78 -16.81
C VAL A 36 -6.74 -13.07 -17.58
N THR A 37 -5.79 -13.55 -18.37
CA THR A 37 -5.89 -14.84 -19.06
C THR A 37 -4.67 -15.68 -18.73
N VAL A 38 -4.89 -16.92 -18.27
CA VAL A 38 -3.84 -17.90 -17.97
C VAL A 38 -4.08 -19.12 -18.84
N ASP A 39 -3.05 -19.56 -19.57
CA ASP A 39 -3.14 -20.69 -20.51
C ASP A 39 -4.31 -20.59 -21.50
N GLY A 40 -4.61 -19.38 -21.98
CA GLY A 40 -5.69 -19.11 -22.92
C GLY A 40 -7.10 -19.14 -22.31
N LYS A 41 -7.24 -19.36 -20.99
CA LYS A 41 -8.52 -19.31 -20.29
C LYS A 41 -8.66 -18.00 -19.53
N ALA A 42 -9.83 -17.39 -19.63
CA ALA A 42 -10.17 -16.21 -18.83
C ALA A 42 -10.17 -16.57 -17.34
N ALA A 43 -9.41 -15.80 -16.58
CA ALA A 43 -9.26 -15.92 -15.14
C ALA A 43 -9.99 -14.76 -14.47
N LYS A 44 -11.00 -15.08 -13.65
CA LYS A 44 -11.68 -14.07 -12.85
C LYS A 44 -10.87 -13.84 -11.57
N VAL A 45 -10.07 -12.77 -11.57
CA VAL A 45 -9.22 -12.39 -10.43
C VAL A 45 -9.37 -10.91 -10.17
N ASP A 46 -9.57 -10.58 -8.89
CA ASP A 46 -9.60 -9.21 -8.44
C ASP A 46 -8.20 -8.60 -8.57
N ASN A 47 -8.13 -7.47 -9.27
CA ASN A 47 -6.89 -6.76 -9.49
C ASN A 47 -7.10 -5.27 -9.28
N PHE A 48 -6.00 -4.55 -9.12
CA PHE A 48 -6.04 -3.10 -9.09
C PHE A 48 -4.86 -2.51 -9.83
N SER A 49 -5.11 -1.41 -10.53
CA SER A 49 -4.06 -0.62 -11.14
C SER A 49 -3.58 0.44 -10.16
N TYR A 50 -2.28 0.50 -9.96
CA TYR A 50 -1.60 1.59 -9.25
C TYR A 50 -0.31 1.93 -10.00
N ASP A 51 -0.09 3.21 -10.27
CA ASP A 51 1.12 3.71 -10.95
C ASP A 51 1.41 2.98 -12.28
N GLY A 52 0.37 2.77 -13.10
CA GLY A 52 0.46 2.05 -14.38
C GLY A 52 0.74 0.55 -14.27
N SER A 53 0.84 0.00 -13.06
CA SER A 53 1.09 -1.42 -12.79
C SER A 53 -0.16 -2.11 -12.28
N ILE A 54 -0.41 -3.33 -12.76
CA ILE A 54 -1.52 -4.17 -12.29
C ILE A 54 -1.04 -5.06 -11.15
N TYR A 55 -1.66 -4.89 -9.99
CA TYR A 55 -1.43 -5.70 -8.81
C TYR A 55 -2.56 -6.70 -8.62
N MET A 56 -2.21 -7.89 -8.14
CA MET A 56 -3.13 -8.99 -7.86
C MET A 56 -2.78 -9.63 -6.52
N GLN A 57 -3.77 -10.26 -5.90
CA GLN A 57 -3.49 -10.99 -4.67
C GLN A 57 -2.67 -12.25 -4.97
N PRO A 58 -1.62 -12.52 -4.17
CA PRO A 58 -0.81 -13.72 -4.33
C PRO A 58 -1.63 -15.01 -4.28
N ARG A 59 -2.70 -15.03 -3.47
CA ARG A 59 -3.66 -16.15 -3.40
C ARG A 59 -4.25 -16.48 -4.76
N ASP A 60 -4.68 -15.47 -5.49
CA ASP A 60 -5.37 -15.66 -6.76
C ASP A 60 -4.38 -16.13 -7.83
N ILE A 61 -3.16 -15.59 -7.82
CA ILE A 61 -2.06 -16.06 -8.68
C ILE A 61 -1.77 -17.55 -8.41
N CYS A 62 -1.66 -17.95 -7.14
CA CYS A 62 -1.42 -19.34 -6.77
C CYS A 62 -2.58 -20.26 -7.19
N SER A 63 -3.83 -19.81 -7.04
CA SER A 63 -5.01 -20.55 -7.50
C SER A 63 -4.98 -20.77 -9.01
N LEU A 64 -4.64 -19.73 -9.79
CA LEU A 64 -4.52 -19.81 -11.25
C LEU A 64 -3.41 -20.75 -11.70
N LEU A 65 -2.26 -20.70 -11.02
CA LEU A 65 -1.10 -21.53 -11.32
C LEU A 65 -1.20 -22.93 -10.70
N LYS A 66 -2.27 -23.25 -9.97
CA LYS A 66 -2.46 -24.49 -9.21
C LYS A 66 -1.30 -24.80 -8.27
N LYS A 67 -0.75 -23.76 -7.64
CA LYS A 67 0.35 -23.85 -6.69
C LYS A 67 -0.16 -23.61 -5.27
N GLU A 68 0.53 -24.22 -4.32
CA GLU A 68 0.33 -23.96 -2.91
C GLU A 68 1.10 -22.71 -2.50
N TYR A 69 0.59 -21.98 -1.50
CA TYR A 69 1.25 -20.78 -0.99
C TYR A 69 1.19 -20.69 0.52
N MET A 70 2.22 -20.07 1.08
CA MET A 70 2.29 -19.73 2.50
C MET A 70 2.85 -18.33 2.65
N PHE A 71 2.24 -17.55 3.53
CA PHE A 71 2.76 -16.26 3.95
C PHE A 71 3.54 -16.44 5.26
N ASP A 72 4.86 -16.23 5.23
CA ASP A 72 5.64 -16.19 6.47
C ASP A 72 5.63 -14.77 7.03
N THR A 73 4.78 -14.54 8.03
CA THR A 73 4.63 -13.27 8.72
C THR A 73 5.94 -12.77 9.36
N LYS A 74 6.89 -13.67 9.68
CA LYS A 74 8.17 -13.26 10.30
C LYS A 74 9.09 -12.58 9.31
N LEU A 75 9.12 -13.05 8.07
CA LEU A 75 10.01 -12.54 7.03
C LEU A 75 9.29 -11.61 6.05
N SER A 76 7.95 -11.51 6.13
CA SER A 76 7.11 -10.83 5.14
C SER A 76 7.35 -11.35 3.72
N VAL A 77 7.61 -12.66 3.60
CA VAL A 77 7.87 -13.35 2.33
C VAL A 77 6.71 -14.29 2.01
N ILE A 78 6.32 -14.30 0.74
CA ILE A 78 5.38 -15.27 0.20
C ILE A 78 6.18 -16.38 -0.45
N VAL A 79 5.97 -17.61 0.01
CA VAL A 79 6.59 -18.81 -0.58
C VAL A 79 5.54 -19.50 -1.43
N MET A 80 5.87 -19.75 -2.69
CA MET A 80 4.99 -20.42 -3.67
C MET A 80 5.70 -21.67 -4.19
N GLY A 81 4.98 -22.79 -4.29
CA GLY A 81 5.57 -24.04 -4.77
C GLY A 81 4.53 -25.09 -5.16
N ASP A 82 5.00 -26.17 -5.77
CA ASP A 82 4.16 -27.30 -6.21
C ASP A 82 3.71 -28.20 -5.05
N LYS A 83 4.38 -28.07 -3.89
CA LYS A 83 4.02 -28.72 -2.62
C LYS A 83 3.84 -27.65 -1.58
N LYS A 84 2.99 -27.91 -0.57
CA LYS A 84 2.76 -27.01 0.55
C LYS A 84 4.11 -26.57 1.14
N PRO A 85 4.47 -25.28 1.01
CA PRO A 85 5.80 -24.85 1.40
C PRO A 85 5.96 -24.97 2.91
N SER A 86 7.01 -25.69 3.34
CA SER A 86 7.46 -25.69 4.72
C SER A 86 8.10 -24.34 5.04
N ARG A 87 8.05 -23.95 6.31
CA ARG A 87 8.63 -22.69 6.79
C ARG A 87 10.07 -22.56 6.29
N VAL A 88 10.41 -21.43 5.66
CA VAL A 88 11.80 -21.12 5.32
C VAL A 88 12.49 -20.86 6.64
N ILE A 89 13.20 -21.87 7.14
CA ILE A 89 14.05 -21.79 8.34
C ILE A 89 15.40 -21.24 7.93
#